data_AF-A0A940QPG2-F1
#
_entry.id   AF-A0A940QPG2-F1
#
_cell.length_a   1.000
_cell.length_b   1.000
_cell.length_c   1.000
_cell.angle_alpha   90.00
_cell.angle_beta   90.00
_cell.angle_gamma   90.00
#
_symmetry.space_group_name_H-M   'P 1'
#
loop_
_entity.id
_entity.type
_entity.pdbx_description
1 polymer ?
#
loop_
_entity_poly.entity_id
_entity_poly.type
_entity_poly.pdbx_seq_one_letter_code
_entity_poly.pdbx_strand_id
1 'polypeptide(L)' 'MKKNLTELVFILDESGSMSSLTADTVGGFNSLIAKQKKEEGEAYVSTVFFSNSSKVVHDRIRLEDVPELTDREYV' A
#
# COMPACT_ATOMS: atom_id res chain seq x y z
N MET A 1 9.41 16.87 14.42
CA MET A 1 9.04 16.27 13.13
C MET A 1 10.15 16.55 12.13
N LYS A 2 10.63 15.55 11.39
CA LYS A 2 11.53 15.80 10.25
C LYS A 2 10.76 16.62 9.21
N LYS A 3 11.38 17.66 8.63
CA LYS A 3 10.80 18.41 7.52
C LYS A 3 10.91 17.54 6.25
N ASN A 4 9.89 17.57 5.39
CA ASN A 4 9.83 16.81 4.12
C ASN A 4 9.84 15.28 4.26
N LEU A 5 9.28 14.77 5.36
CA LEU A 5 9.00 13.35 5.56
C LEU A 5 7.50 13.10 5.37
N THR A 6 7.17 12.20 4.46
CA THR A 6 5.81 11.74 4.20
C THR A 6 5.64 10.32 4.74
N GLU A 7 4.51 10.05 5.39
CA GLU A 7 4.12 8.71 5.83
C GLU A 7 2.83 8.34 5.09
N LEU A 8 2.89 7.25 4.31
CA LEU A 8 1.76 6.71 3.57
C LEU A 8 1.27 5.46 4.29
N VAL A 9 0.03 5.50 4.77
CA VAL A 9 -0.59 4.36 5.45
C VAL A 9 -1.73 3.85 4.60
N PHE A 10 -1.56 2.66 4.05
CA PHE A 10 -2.59 1.94 3.29
C PHE A 10 -3.34 0.99 4.22
N ILE A 11 -4.66 1.08 4.18
CA ILE A 11 -5.57 0.16 4.87
C ILE A 11 -6.47 -0.40 3.78
N LEU A 12 -6.23 -1.65 3.39
CA LEU A 12 -6.89 -2.29 2.26
C LEU A 12 -7.83 -3.39 2.75
N ASP A 13 -9.06 -3.36 2.27
CA ASP A 13 -10.09 -4.36 2.60
C ASP A 13 -9.84 -5.63 1.78
N GLU A 14 -9.66 -6.78 2.41
CA GLU A 14 -9.43 -8.09 1.78
C GLU A 14 -10.66 -9.02 1.93
N SER A 15 -11.83 -8.46 2.19
CA SER A 15 -13.07 -9.23 2.31
C SER A 15 -13.53 -9.78 0.96
N GLY A 16 -14.29 -10.88 0.98
CA GLY A 16 -14.79 -11.52 -0.25
C GLY A 16 -15.63 -10.61 -1.17
N SER A 17 -16.22 -9.52 -0.64
CA SER A 17 -16.89 -8.48 -1.45
C SER A 17 -15.95 -7.71 -2.37
N MET A 18 -14.65 -7.68 -2.06
CA MET A 18 -13.63 -7.00 -2.87
C MET A 18 -13.16 -7.86 -4.04
N SER A 19 -13.63 -9.10 -4.19
CA SER A 19 -13.19 -10.01 -5.26
C SER A 19 -13.40 -9.46 -6.68
N SER A 20 -14.45 -8.67 -6.92
CA SER A 20 -14.66 -7.98 -8.21
C SER A 20 -13.82 -6.71 -8.37
N LEU A 21 -13.22 -6.22 -7.29
CA LEU A 21 -12.43 -4.99 -7.21
C LEU A 21 -10.94 -5.26 -6.95
N THR A 22 -10.51 -6.52 -6.97
CA THR A 22 -9.12 -6.94 -6.76
C THR A 22 -8.18 -6.20 -7.72
N ALA A 23 -8.46 -6.26 -9.02
CA ALA A 23 -7.63 -5.62 -10.04
C ALA A 23 -7.56 -4.10 -9.87
N ASP A 24 -8.68 -3.46 -9.54
CA ASP A 24 -8.75 -2.00 -9.32
C ASP A 24 -7.97 -1.59 -8.07
N THR A 25 -8.04 -2.39 -7.00
CA THR A 25 -7.33 -2.10 -5.75
C THR A 25 -5.82 -2.27 -5.92
N VAL A 26 -5.40 -3.35 -6.56
CA VAL A 26 -3.99 -3.61 -6.90
C VAL A 26 -3.45 -2.52 -7.82
N GLY A 27 -4.18 -2.21 -8.90
CA GLY A 27 -3.80 -1.16 -9.84
C GLY A 27 -3.73 0.23 -9.19
N GLY A 28 -4.69 0.56 -8.33
CA GLY A 28 -4.73 1.80 -7.57
C GLY A 28 -3.55 1.95 -6.61
N PHE A 29 -3.22 0.89 -5.86
CA PHE A 29 -2.07 0.84 -4.97
C PHE A 29 -0.76 1.08 -5.75
N ASN A 30 -0.50 0.28 -6.79
CA ASN A 30 0.73 0.37 -7.58
C ASN A 30 0.87 1.72 -8.28
N SER A 31 -0.22 2.27 -8.82
CA SER A 31 -0.23 3.59 -9.45
C SER A 31 0.10 4.70 -8.46
N LEU A 32 -0.41 4.63 -7.23
CA LEU A 32 -0.12 5.63 -6.19
C LEU A 32 1.34 5.53 -5.74
N ILE A 33 1.86 4.32 -5.50
CA ILE A 33 3.28 4.10 -5.18
C ILE A 33 4.17 4.68 -6.27
N ALA A 34 3.90 4.37 -7.54
CA ALA A 34 4.67 4.87 -8.68
C ALA A 34 4.60 6.40 -8.82
N LYS A 35 3.48 7.02 -8.47
CA LYS A 35 3.34 8.48 -8.41
C LYS A 35 4.20 9.06 -7.28
N GLN A 36 4.11 8.50 -6.08
CA GLN A 36 4.85 9.00 -4.92
C GLN A 36 6.35 8.86 -5.07
N LYS A 37 6.84 7.83 -5.78
CA LYS A 37 8.27 7.65 -6.09
C LYS A 37 8.86 8.79 -6.94
N LYS A 38 8.01 9.61 -7.57
CA LYS A 38 8.43 10.77 -8.38
C LYS A 38 8.40 12.08 -7.61
N GLU A 39 7.78 12.11 -6.43
CA GLU A 39 7.70 13.30 -5.58
C GLU A 39 9.02 13.53 -4.84
N GLU A 40 9.36 14.78 -4.58
CA GLU A 40 10.54 15.11 -3.78
C GLU A 40 10.30 14.85 -2.29
N GLY A 41 11.30 14.26 -1.61
CA GLY A 41 11.29 14.05 -0.18
C GLY A 41 11.47 12.59 0.23
N GLU A 42 11.52 12.36 1.54
CA GLU A 42 11.55 11.00 2.09
C GLU A 42 10.11 10.52 2.30
N ALA A 43 9.81 9.29 1.88
CA ALA A 43 8.53 8.66 2.13
C ALA A 43 8.69 7.25 2.71
N TYR A 44 7.84 6.92 3.68
CA TYR A 44 7.70 5.58 4.23
C TYR A 44 6.28 5.08 4.00
N VAL A 45 6.15 3.77 3.85
CA VAL A 45 4.89 3.10 3.58
C VAL A 45 4.63 2.04 4.63
N SER A 46 3.42 2.08 5.18
CA SER A 46 2.84 0.98 5.92
C SER A 46 1.60 0.50 5.20
N THR A 47 1.38 -0.81 5.18
CA THR A 47 0.23 -1.42 4.51
C THR A 47 -0.36 -2.47 5.43
N VAL A 48 -1.67 -2.35 5.66
CA VAL A 48 -2.45 -3.25 6.49
C VAL A 48 -3.59 -3.79 5.64
N PHE A 49 -3.70 -5.11 5.57
CA PHE A 49 -4.90 -5.76 5.04
C PHE A 49 -5.87 -6.03 6.18
N PHE A 50 -7.15 -5.82 5.95
CA PHE A 50 -8.18 -6.09 6.93
C PHE A 50 -9.37 -6.83 6.32
N SER A 51 -9.89 -7.79 7.06
CA SER A 51 -11.18 -8.43 6.77
C SER A 51 -11.83 -8.84 8.10
N ASN A 52 -11.81 -10.13 8.45
CA ASN A 52 -12.17 -10.62 9.79
C ASN A 52 -11.04 -10.42 10.82
N SER A 53 -9.82 -10.22 10.34
CA SER A 53 -8.63 -9.91 11.13
C SER A 53 -7.79 -8.86 10.39
N SER A 54 -6.86 -8.22 11.10
CA SER A 54 -5.88 -7.33 10.48
C SER A 54 -4.52 -8.02 10.32
N LYS A 55 -3.85 -7.75 9.20
CA LYS A 55 -2.51 -8.24 8.88
C LYS A 55 -1.65 -7.06 8.42
N VAL A 56 -0.55 -6.82 9.12
CA VAL A 56 0.46 -5.85 8.68
C VAL A 56 1.33 -6.52 7.63
N VAL A 57 1.39 -5.92 6.44
CA VAL A 57 2.13 -6.44 5.28
C VAL A 57 3.42 -5.65 5.08
N HIS A 58 3.32 -4.32 5.21
CA HIS A 58 4.46 -3.43 5.24
C HIS A 58 4.43 -2.66 6.56
N ASP A 59 5.54 -2.72 7.29
CA ASP A 59 5.74 -1.93 8.51
C ASP A 59 6.84 -0.90 8.26
N ARG A 60 6.40 0.32 7.93
CA ARG A 60 7.25 1.50 7.78
C ARG A 60 8.51 1.25 6.95
N ILE A 61 8.33 0.68 5.78
CA ILE A 61 9.43 0.47 4.82
C ILE A 61 9.59 1.73 3.97
N ARG A 62 10.79 1.96 3.42
CA ARG A 62 11.02 3.11 2.54
C ARG A 62 10.20 2.92 1.27
N LEU A 63 9.64 4.00 0.74
CA LEU A 63 8.83 3.97 -0.48
C LEU A 63 9.54 3.25 -1.65
N GLU A 64 10.85 3.42 -1.78
CA GLU A 64 11.66 2.77 -2.83
C GLU A 64 11.68 1.25 -2.73
N ASP A 65 11.63 0.73 -1.50
CA ASP A 65 11.73 -0.70 -1.19
C ASP A 65 10.35 -1.39 -1.19
N VAL A 66 9.26 -0.64 -1.43
CA VAL A 66 7.91 -1.19 -1.51
C VAL A 66 7.78 -2.04 -2.77
N PRO A 67 7.48 -3.35 -2.65
CA PRO A 67 7.20 -4.19 -3.79
C PRO A 67 5.87 -3.80 -4.45
N GLU A 68 5.73 -4.11 -5.73
CA GLU A 68 4.42 -4.03 -6.38
C GLU A 68 3.47 -5.03 -5.72
N LEU A 69 2.25 -4.58 -5.40
CA LEU A 69 1.21 -5.46 -4.93
C LEU A 69 0.75 -6.33 -6.10
N THR A 70 0.58 -7.62 -5.86
CA THR A 70 0.04 -8.56 -6.84
C THR A 70 -1.30 -9.14 -6.39
N ASP A 71 -2.11 -9.61 -7.35
CA ASP A 71 -3.39 -10.27 -7.05
C ASP A 71 -3.21 -11.49 -6.13
N ARG A 72 -2.04 -12.13 -6.12
CA ARG A 72 -1.76 -13.28 -5.22
C ARG A 72 -1.53 -12.87 -3.78
N GLU A 73 -1.07 -11.65 -3.57
CA GLU A 73 -0.83 -11.13 -2.23
C GLU A 73 -2.10 -10.54 -1.63
N TYR A 74 -3.05 -10.11 -2.48
CA TYR A 74 -4.30 -9.43 -2.10
C TYR A 74 -5.55 -10.35 -2.08
N VAL A 75 -5.38 -11.67 -2.12
CA VAL A 75 -6.46 -12.68 -2.16
C VAL A 75 -6.19 -13.84 -1.21
#